data_AF-A0A8T1YU15-F1
#
_entry.id   AF-A0A8T1YU15-F1
#
_cell.length_a   1.000
_cell.length_b   1.000
_cell.length_c   1.000
_cell.angle_alpha   90.00
_cell.angle_beta   90.00
_cell.angle_gamma   90.00
#
_symmetry.space_group_name_H-M   'P 1'
#
loop_
_entity.id
_entity.type
_entity.pdbx_description
1 polymer ?
#
loop_
_entity_poly.entity_id
_entity_poly.type
_entity_poly.pdbx_seq_one_letter_code
_entity_poly.pdbx_strand_id
1 'polypeptide(L)'
;MSNDEAMLVAPPPPPPFDPTKPSTPISFPIKTLQDLKSRSYFDSFHFSFNRSSVPLRRNIGAFPDRSRLLVCHDMKGGYVDDKWVQGCGNNAGYAIWDWYLMDVFVYFSHSLVTLPPPCWTNTAHRHGVKVLGTFITEWDEGKATCKELLATKESAQMYAERLAELAAALGFDGWLINIENVIDEVQIPNLMVFVSHLTKVMHSSVPGGLVIWYDSVTVDGQLAWQDQLTEKNKPFFDICDGIFMNYTWKENYPKASAEIAGDRKHEVYMGIDVFGRGTYGGGQWTANVALDLLKSSNVSAAIFAPGWVYETEQPPDFYTAQNKWWSLVEKSWGIVQTYPQVLPFYSDFNPGLGSHISLGGRKLSEAPWYNISCQSLQPLLEFNEGKNSDIMQVTVDGGEASYNGGGNVSFRGKLKRNAHFTARLFKPQLQLSASPISISFSVKSDKRSELSILLHFSSPSHDETKSFLMVQNESINRFGDMFLPCLLTSKQTTSGWTVHAEP
;
A
#
# COMPACT_ATOMS: atom_id res chain seq x y z
N MET A 1 -14.89 -47.67 41.16
CA MET A 1 -13.99 -46.50 41.34
C MET A 1 -14.30 -45.53 40.21
N SER A 2 -14.48 -44.26 40.57
CA SER A 2 -15.16 -43.21 39.81
C SER A 2 -14.45 -42.84 38.50
N ASN A 3 -15.26 -42.58 37.47
CA ASN A 3 -14.89 -41.74 36.34
C ASN A 3 -14.98 -40.28 36.80
N ASP A 4 -13.85 -39.65 37.11
CA ASP A 4 -13.77 -38.19 37.24
C ASP A 4 -13.39 -37.61 35.87
N GLU A 5 -14.39 -37.32 35.04
CA GLU A 5 -14.24 -36.38 33.94
C GLU A 5 -14.10 -34.98 34.54
N ALA A 6 -12.86 -34.51 34.66
CA ALA A 6 -12.58 -33.12 34.97
C ALA A 6 -13.08 -32.25 33.81
N MET A 7 -14.28 -31.65 33.97
CA MET A 7 -14.75 -30.58 33.10
C MET A 7 -13.76 -29.42 33.18
N LEU A 8 -12.98 -29.23 32.11
CA LEU A 8 -12.16 -28.04 31.93
C LEU A 8 -13.10 -26.83 31.77
N VAL A 9 -13.27 -26.07 32.86
CA VAL A 9 -13.98 -24.80 32.86
C VAL A 9 -13.26 -23.86 31.89
N ALA A 10 -13.96 -23.41 30.85
CA ALA A 10 -13.41 -22.43 29.92
C ALA A 10 -12.98 -21.16 30.69
N PRO A 11 -11.83 -20.55 30.36
CA PRO A 11 -11.38 -19.35 31.04
C PRO A 11 -12.43 -18.24 30.89
N PRO A 12 -12.59 -17.38 31.93
CA PRO A 12 -13.52 -16.26 31.83
C PRO A 12 -13.16 -15.36 30.65
N PRO A 13 -14.15 -14.74 30.00
CA PRO A 13 -13.89 -13.83 28.90
C PRO A 13 -12.99 -12.68 29.36
N PRO A 14 -12.07 -12.21 28.50
CA PRO A 14 -11.23 -11.07 28.83
C PRO A 14 -12.09 -9.85 29.17
N PRO A 15 -11.59 -8.93 30.02
CA PRO A 15 -12.31 -7.70 30.34
C PRO A 15 -12.58 -6.88 29.08
N PRO A 16 -13.66 -6.07 29.06
CA PRO A 16 -13.93 -5.14 27.96
C PRO A 16 -12.73 -4.23 27.69
N PHE A 17 -12.46 -3.96 26.42
CA PHE A 17 -11.42 -3.02 26.02
C PHE A 17 -11.73 -1.61 26.52
N ASP A 18 -10.84 -1.05 27.35
CA ASP A 18 -10.90 0.34 27.82
C ASP A 18 -9.75 1.14 27.21
N PRO A 19 -10.00 1.99 26.20
CA PRO A 19 -8.96 2.73 25.49
C PRO A 19 -8.28 3.80 26.34
N THR A 20 -8.77 4.10 27.54
CA THR A 20 -8.20 5.11 28.45
C THR A 20 -7.12 4.53 29.37
N LYS A 21 -7.04 3.20 29.50
CA LYS A 21 -6.09 2.54 30.39
C LYS A 21 -4.75 2.30 29.70
N PRO A 22 -3.63 2.55 30.41
CA PRO A 22 -2.31 2.14 29.95
C PRO A 22 -2.27 0.63 29.64
N SER A 23 -1.79 0.30 28.45
CA SER A 23 -1.66 -1.08 27.96
C SER A 23 -0.66 -1.13 26.81
N THR A 24 -0.49 -2.28 26.15
CA THR A 24 0.29 -2.33 24.90
C THR A 24 -0.41 -1.47 23.84
N PRO A 25 0.28 -0.48 23.22
CA PRO A 25 -0.36 0.38 22.23
C PRO A 25 -0.89 -0.41 21.03
N ILE A 26 -2.14 -0.15 20.65
CA ILE A 26 -2.79 -0.75 19.49
C ILE A 26 -3.52 0.29 18.64
N SER A 27 -3.69 0.01 17.36
CA SER A 27 -4.70 0.62 16.51
C SER A 27 -6.03 -0.07 16.71
N PHE A 28 -7.10 0.70 16.67
CA PHE A 28 -8.47 0.22 16.81
C PHE A 28 -9.43 1.19 16.11
N PRO A 29 -10.57 0.70 15.61
CA PRO A 29 -11.58 1.53 14.96
C PRO A 29 -12.48 2.25 15.97
N ILE A 30 -13.23 3.25 15.51
CA ILE A 30 -14.35 3.85 16.25
C ILE A 30 -15.64 3.15 15.81
N LYS A 31 -16.38 2.59 16.76
CA LYS A 31 -17.55 1.73 16.47
C LYS A 31 -18.89 2.45 16.55
N THR A 32 -18.96 3.61 17.21
CA THR A 32 -20.22 4.32 17.46
C THR A 32 -20.13 5.80 17.09
N LEU A 33 -21.26 6.40 16.71
CA LEU A 33 -21.34 7.85 16.50
C LEU A 33 -21.09 8.63 17.77
N GLN A 34 -21.46 8.10 18.94
CA GLN A 34 -21.23 8.77 20.22
C GLN A 34 -19.74 8.92 20.51
N ASP A 35 -18.93 7.90 20.24
CA ASP A 35 -17.48 7.97 20.37
C ASP A 35 -16.87 8.97 19.38
N LEU A 36 -17.33 8.95 18.13
CA LEU A 36 -16.89 9.90 17.10
C LEU A 36 -17.25 11.34 17.47
N LYS A 37 -18.49 11.58 17.91
CA LYS A 37 -19.01 12.90 18.32
C LYS A 37 -18.25 13.46 19.52
N SER A 38 -18.04 12.62 20.54
CA SER A 38 -17.40 13.00 21.80
C SER A 38 -15.89 13.23 21.68
N ARG A 39 -15.27 12.83 20.55
CA ARG A 39 -13.82 12.88 20.35
C ARG A 39 -13.05 11.97 21.32
N SER A 40 -13.70 10.93 21.85
CA SER A 40 -13.12 10.04 22.88
C SER A 40 -11.83 9.33 22.42
N TYR A 41 -11.65 9.15 21.10
CA TYR A 41 -10.41 8.60 20.55
C TYR A 41 -9.18 9.44 20.91
N PHE A 42 -9.30 10.78 20.96
CA PHE A 42 -8.18 11.67 21.29
C PHE A 42 -7.77 11.59 22.76
N ASP A 43 -8.69 11.18 23.64
CA ASP A 43 -8.42 10.95 25.06
C ASP A 43 -7.87 9.54 25.34
N SER A 44 -7.77 8.69 24.31
CA SER A 44 -7.23 7.34 24.45
C SER A 44 -5.74 7.36 24.76
N PHE A 45 -5.31 6.45 25.65
CA PHE A 45 -3.90 6.14 25.88
C PHE A 45 -3.16 5.81 24.57
N HIS A 46 -3.84 5.16 23.63
CA HIS A 46 -3.28 4.69 22.37
C HIS A 46 -3.09 5.79 21.32
N PHE A 47 -3.78 6.93 21.43
CA PHE A 47 -3.81 7.97 20.39
C PHE A 47 -2.42 8.43 19.96
N SER A 48 -1.56 8.74 20.93
CA SER A 48 -0.20 9.25 20.66
C SER A 48 0.67 8.29 19.85
N PHE A 49 0.44 6.98 19.99
CA PHE A 49 1.16 5.92 19.27
C PHE A 49 0.58 5.63 17.88
N ASN A 50 -0.66 6.06 17.62
CA ASN A 50 -1.35 5.87 16.34
C ASN A 50 -1.05 6.96 15.32
N ARG A 51 -0.30 8.01 15.70
CA ARG A 51 0.09 9.08 14.78
C ARG A 51 1.18 8.56 13.83
N SER A 52 0.95 8.72 12.53
CA SER A 52 1.98 8.49 11.52
C SER A 52 3.19 9.40 11.77
N SER A 53 4.38 8.84 11.59
CA SER A 53 5.66 9.54 11.78
C SER A 53 6.41 9.78 10.47
N VAL A 54 5.88 9.29 9.34
CA VAL A 54 6.48 9.45 8.03
C VAL A 54 5.55 10.33 7.18
N PRO A 55 6.00 11.51 6.74
CA PRO A 55 5.21 12.35 5.84
C PRO A 55 5.15 11.72 4.45
N LEU A 56 4.06 11.97 3.73
CA LEU A 56 3.90 11.53 2.34
C LEU A 56 5.06 12.04 1.47
N ARG A 57 5.78 11.10 0.86
CA ARG A 57 6.91 11.39 -0.01
C ARG A 57 6.40 11.95 -1.33
N ARG A 58 6.26 13.28 -1.41
CA ARG A 58 5.76 14.04 -2.57
C ARG A 58 4.27 13.77 -2.84
N ASN A 59 3.60 14.62 -3.62
CA ASN A 59 2.14 14.66 -3.82
C ASN A 59 1.32 15.29 -2.67
N ILE A 60 1.82 16.37 -2.06
CA ILE A 60 0.95 17.32 -1.33
C ILE A 60 -0.07 17.99 -2.30
N GLY A 61 0.19 17.91 -3.61
CA GLY A 61 -0.67 18.46 -4.65
C GLY A 61 -1.63 17.44 -5.29
N ALA A 62 -2.24 17.88 -6.40
CA ALA A 62 -3.11 17.06 -7.23
C ALA A 62 -2.34 15.89 -7.87
N PHE A 63 -3.04 14.79 -8.10
CA PHE A 63 -2.51 13.68 -8.89
C PHE A 63 -2.23 14.11 -10.34
N PRO A 64 -1.32 13.42 -11.04
CA PRO A 64 -1.18 13.60 -12.48
C PRO A 64 -2.49 13.25 -13.20
N ASP A 65 -2.71 13.90 -14.34
CA ASP A 65 -3.82 13.64 -15.27
C ASP A 65 -3.56 12.36 -16.07
N ARG A 66 -3.76 11.22 -15.40
CA ARG A 66 -3.69 9.86 -15.95
C ARG A 66 -4.56 8.91 -15.14
N SER A 67 -4.91 7.76 -15.72
CA SER A 67 -5.49 6.62 -14.99
C SER A 67 -4.66 6.27 -13.75
N ARG A 68 -5.35 5.98 -12.65
CA ARG A 68 -4.79 5.72 -11.33
C ARG A 68 -5.18 4.33 -10.82
N LEU A 69 -4.33 3.75 -9.98
CA LEU A 69 -4.65 2.50 -9.30
C LEU A 69 -4.91 2.76 -7.81
N LEU A 70 -6.14 2.50 -7.39
CA LEU A 70 -6.54 2.44 -6.00
C LEU A 70 -6.52 0.98 -5.54
N VAL A 71 -6.03 0.72 -4.33
CA VAL A 71 -6.02 -0.60 -3.71
C VAL A 71 -6.74 -0.53 -2.37
N CYS A 72 -7.88 -1.18 -2.26
CA CYS A 72 -8.64 -1.35 -1.02
C CYS A 72 -8.38 -2.76 -0.48
N HIS A 73 -7.63 -2.87 0.62
CA HIS A 73 -6.96 -4.14 0.91
C HIS A 73 -7.90 -5.24 1.45
N ASP A 74 -8.98 -4.86 2.16
CA ASP A 74 -9.95 -5.74 2.85
C ASP A 74 -9.34 -7.06 3.35
N MET A 75 -8.42 -6.95 4.32
CA MET A 75 -7.58 -8.07 4.76
C MET A 75 -8.12 -8.64 6.06
N LYS A 76 -8.79 -9.80 6.02
CA LYS A 76 -9.38 -10.50 7.19
C LYS A 76 -10.13 -9.59 8.17
N GLY A 77 -10.87 -8.59 7.67
CA GLY A 77 -11.63 -7.64 8.49
C GLY A 77 -10.80 -6.58 9.22
N GLY A 78 -9.50 -6.45 8.91
CA GLY A 78 -8.61 -5.44 9.47
C GLY A 78 -8.15 -5.69 10.92
N TYR A 79 -7.23 -4.86 11.39
CA TYR A 79 -6.65 -4.85 12.74
C TYR A 79 -6.21 -6.23 13.25
N VAL A 80 -5.44 -6.95 12.42
CA VAL A 80 -4.84 -8.24 12.73
C VAL A 80 -3.48 -8.05 13.42
N ASP A 81 -2.37 -8.46 12.81
CA ASP A 81 -1.02 -8.18 13.30
C ASP A 81 -0.63 -6.70 13.21
N ASP A 82 -1.19 -6.00 12.23
CA ASP A 82 -0.96 -4.58 11.95
C ASP A 82 -1.55 -3.64 13.00
N LYS A 83 -2.46 -4.13 13.86
CA LYS A 83 -2.94 -3.34 15.01
C LYS A 83 -1.83 -3.05 16.01
N TRP A 84 -0.80 -3.90 16.10
CA TRP A 84 0.29 -3.69 17.04
C TRP A 84 1.23 -2.63 16.47
N VAL A 85 1.00 -1.36 16.85
CA VAL A 85 1.65 -0.20 16.21
C VAL A 85 3.18 -0.15 16.39
N GLN A 86 3.71 -0.91 17.34
CA GLN A 86 5.15 -1.09 17.57
C GLN A 86 5.68 -2.45 17.09
N GLY A 87 4.85 -3.22 16.39
CA GLY A 87 5.13 -4.55 15.90
C GLY A 87 4.72 -5.67 16.85
N CYS A 88 4.74 -6.90 16.32
CA CYS A 88 4.47 -8.12 17.05
C CYS A 88 5.52 -9.20 16.73
N GLY A 89 5.46 -10.31 17.45
CA GLY A 89 6.36 -11.47 17.27
C GLY A 89 5.96 -12.44 16.16
N ASN A 90 5.06 -12.06 15.25
CA ASN A 90 4.73 -12.86 14.07
C ASN A 90 5.70 -12.51 12.93
N ASN A 91 6.19 -13.45 12.13
CA ASN A 91 6.98 -13.18 10.91
C ASN A 91 6.27 -13.60 9.62
N ALA A 92 4.99 -13.93 9.72
CA ALA A 92 4.14 -14.30 8.59
C ALA A 92 2.98 -13.32 8.40
N GLY A 93 2.99 -12.14 9.02
CA GLY A 93 1.93 -11.15 8.85
C GLY A 93 1.80 -10.66 7.41
N TYR A 94 0.58 -10.31 7.00
CA TYR A 94 0.31 -9.80 5.66
C TYR A 94 1.04 -8.47 5.40
N ALA A 95 1.77 -8.40 4.30
CA ALA A 95 2.48 -7.21 3.87
C ALA A 95 2.35 -7.06 2.35
N ILE A 96 2.41 -5.81 1.90
CA ILE A 96 2.52 -5.44 0.49
C ILE A 96 3.89 -4.79 0.29
N TRP A 97 4.59 -5.14 -0.79
CA TRP A 97 5.85 -4.48 -1.18
C TRP A 97 5.80 -3.86 -2.58
N ASP A 98 4.76 -4.16 -3.36
CA ASP A 98 4.53 -3.64 -4.71
C ASP A 98 3.87 -2.23 -4.73
N TRP A 99 4.24 -1.38 -3.77
CA TRP A 99 3.72 -0.01 -3.64
C TRP A 99 3.95 0.84 -4.90
N TYR A 100 4.95 0.49 -5.70
CA TYR A 100 5.25 1.18 -6.95
C TYR A 100 4.18 1.03 -8.04
N LEU A 101 3.20 0.15 -7.83
CA LEU A 101 2.08 -0.09 -8.74
C LEU A 101 0.82 0.69 -8.37
N MET A 102 0.74 1.33 -7.20
CA MET A 102 -0.47 2.00 -6.73
C MET A 102 -0.31 3.50 -6.43
N ASP A 103 -1.42 4.22 -6.52
CA ASP A 103 -1.52 5.65 -6.22
C ASP A 103 -2.19 5.92 -4.87
N VAL A 104 -3.20 5.11 -4.55
CA VAL A 104 -4.02 5.22 -3.34
C VAL A 104 -4.15 3.84 -2.70
N PHE A 105 -3.97 3.79 -1.39
CA PHE A 105 -4.24 2.62 -0.56
C PHE A 105 -5.38 2.95 0.41
N VAL A 106 -6.38 2.08 0.51
CA VAL A 106 -7.50 2.22 1.44
C VAL A 106 -7.37 1.14 2.50
N TYR A 107 -7.23 1.57 3.76
CA TYR A 107 -7.33 0.69 4.90
C TYR A 107 -8.80 0.40 5.21
N PHE A 108 -9.19 -0.86 5.06
CA PHE A 108 -10.59 -1.26 5.07
C PHE A 108 -10.90 -2.26 6.17
N SER A 109 -12.01 -2.02 6.87
CA SER A 109 -12.67 -2.95 7.77
C SER A 109 -14.16 -2.63 7.85
N HIS A 110 -14.95 -3.58 8.33
CA HIS A 110 -16.38 -3.43 8.60
C HIS A 110 -16.66 -2.74 9.96
N SER A 111 -16.02 -1.60 10.20
CA SER A 111 -16.24 -0.78 11.39
C SER A 111 -16.58 0.64 10.99
N LEU A 112 -17.55 1.25 11.69
CA LEU A 112 -18.12 2.56 11.38
C LEU A 112 -17.08 3.59 10.95
N VAL A 113 -16.03 3.77 11.76
CA VAL A 113 -14.83 4.53 11.38
C VAL A 113 -13.61 3.65 11.48
N THR A 114 -13.04 3.36 10.33
CA THR A 114 -11.81 2.59 10.17
C THR A 114 -10.64 3.55 10.02
N LEU A 115 -9.77 3.59 11.03
CA LEU A 115 -8.55 4.40 11.07
C LEU A 115 -7.34 3.57 10.62
N PRO A 116 -6.60 3.98 9.58
CA PRO A 116 -5.41 3.26 9.15
C PRO A 116 -4.39 3.15 10.29
N PRO A 117 -3.90 1.95 10.63
CA PRO A 117 -2.78 1.81 11.54
C PRO A 117 -1.56 2.59 11.02
N PRO A 118 -0.77 3.26 11.89
CA PRO A 118 0.35 4.08 11.47
C PRO A 118 1.40 3.28 10.70
N CYS A 119 1.48 1.97 10.91
CA CYS A 119 2.40 1.11 10.18
C CYS A 119 2.09 1.07 8.67
N TRP A 120 0.81 1.07 8.26
CA TRP A 120 0.41 1.17 6.85
C TRP A 120 0.65 2.57 6.30
N THR A 121 0.21 3.61 7.03
CA THR A 121 0.42 5.01 6.62
C THR A 121 1.89 5.33 6.42
N ASN A 122 2.74 4.95 7.39
CA ASN A 122 4.17 5.20 7.30
C ASN A 122 4.82 4.54 6.08
N THR A 123 4.38 3.31 5.77
CA THR A 123 4.94 2.50 4.68
C THR A 123 4.51 3.03 3.33
N ALA A 124 3.21 3.28 3.15
CA ALA A 124 2.66 3.86 1.93
C ALA A 124 3.25 5.25 1.66
N HIS A 125 3.32 6.11 2.68
CA HIS A 125 3.91 7.45 2.58
C HIS A 125 5.37 7.41 2.14
N ARG A 126 6.16 6.48 2.69
CA ARG A 126 7.56 6.27 2.27
C ARG A 126 7.67 5.95 0.78
N HIS A 127 6.69 5.23 0.23
CA HIS A 127 6.61 4.87 -1.19
C HIS A 127 5.87 5.90 -2.06
N GLY A 128 5.34 6.98 -1.49
CA GLY A 128 4.62 8.04 -2.24
C GLY A 128 3.15 7.73 -2.52
N VAL A 129 2.55 6.79 -1.77
CA VAL A 129 1.16 6.34 -1.90
C VAL A 129 0.30 7.03 -0.84
N LYS A 130 -0.84 7.60 -1.24
CA LYS A 130 -1.82 8.19 -0.31
C LYS A 130 -2.60 7.10 0.42
N VAL A 131 -2.93 7.31 1.69
CA VAL A 131 -3.66 6.36 2.53
C VAL A 131 -5.01 6.92 2.97
N LEU A 132 -6.08 6.19 2.68
CA LEU A 132 -7.42 6.53 3.14
C LEU A 132 -7.87 5.58 4.24
N GLY A 133 -8.58 6.12 5.23
CA GLY A 133 -9.45 5.35 6.10
C GLY A 133 -10.77 5.03 5.41
N THR A 134 -11.65 4.32 6.12
CA THR A 134 -12.99 3.97 5.62
C THR A 134 -14.04 4.44 6.62
N PHE A 135 -15.06 5.16 6.13
CA PHE A 135 -16.30 5.40 6.87
C PHE A 135 -17.39 4.55 6.24
N ILE A 136 -17.96 3.61 7.00
CA ILE A 136 -18.92 2.64 6.47
C ILE A 136 -20.16 2.53 7.36
N THR A 137 -21.33 2.41 6.75
CA THR A 137 -22.58 2.07 7.43
C THR A 137 -23.22 0.91 6.70
N GLU A 138 -23.66 -0.14 7.41
CA GLU A 138 -24.13 -1.38 6.77
C GLU A 138 -25.44 -1.85 7.42
N TRP A 139 -26.35 -2.38 6.60
CA TRP A 139 -27.56 -3.05 7.07
C TRP A 139 -28.48 -2.16 7.94
N ASP A 140 -29.28 -2.78 8.82
CA ASP A 140 -30.22 -2.06 9.68
C ASP A 140 -29.53 -1.17 10.72
N GLU A 141 -28.37 -1.58 11.23
CA GLU A 141 -27.57 -0.77 12.15
C GLU A 141 -27.03 0.50 11.46
N GLY A 142 -26.58 0.36 10.21
CA GLY A 142 -26.17 1.47 9.35
C GLY A 142 -27.33 2.43 9.08
N LYS A 143 -28.53 1.92 8.83
CA LYS A 143 -29.73 2.76 8.67
C LYS A 143 -30.01 3.59 9.92
N ALA A 144 -29.95 2.98 11.11
CA ALA A 144 -30.14 3.70 12.37
C ALA A 144 -29.06 4.76 12.60
N THR A 145 -27.81 4.43 12.27
CA THR A 145 -26.65 5.34 12.33
C THR A 145 -26.85 6.55 11.42
N CYS A 146 -27.22 6.33 10.16
CA CYS A 146 -27.50 7.39 9.20
C CYS A 146 -28.69 8.26 9.61
N LYS A 147 -29.70 7.69 10.29
CA LYS A 147 -30.81 8.47 10.83
C LYS A 147 -30.35 9.57 11.79
N GLU A 148 -29.38 9.27 12.66
CA GLU A 148 -28.78 10.24 13.58
C GLU A 148 -27.80 11.18 12.88
N LEU A 149 -26.85 10.63 12.11
CA LEU A 149 -25.82 11.41 11.41
C LEU A 149 -26.45 12.44 10.47
N LEU A 150 -27.50 12.06 9.75
CA LEU A 150 -28.18 12.87 8.75
C LEU A 150 -29.46 13.53 9.28
N ALA A 151 -29.65 13.61 10.60
CA ALA A 151 -30.84 14.19 11.20
C ALA A 151 -31.01 15.67 10.85
N THR A 152 -29.90 16.43 10.83
CA THR A 152 -29.86 17.82 10.41
C THR A 152 -28.60 18.11 9.61
N LYS A 153 -28.58 19.26 8.93
CA LYS A 153 -27.41 19.76 8.23
C LYS A 153 -26.20 19.92 9.16
N GLU A 154 -26.43 20.43 10.37
CA GLU A 154 -25.40 20.67 11.38
C GLU A 154 -24.84 19.36 11.92
N SER A 155 -25.68 18.33 12.10
CA SER A 155 -25.24 16.98 12.47
C SER A 155 -24.29 16.40 11.41
N ALA A 156 -24.72 16.46 10.14
CA ALA A 156 -23.93 16.01 9.01
C ALA A 156 -22.57 16.73 8.92
N GLN A 157 -22.55 18.06 9.06
CA GLN A 157 -21.31 18.84 9.04
C GLN A 157 -20.39 18.50 10.22
N MET A 158 -20.94 18.33 11.43
CA MET A 158 -20.16 18.00 12.61
C MET A 158 -19.46 16.64 12.46
N TYR A 159 -20.16 15.62 11.99
CA TYR A 159 -19.55 14.29 11.77
C TYR A 159 -18.48 14.33 10.66
N ALA A 160 -18.71 15.09 9.58
CA ALA A 160 -17.70 15.34 8.55
C ALA A 160 -16.44 16.02 9.13
N GLU A 161 -16.60 17.02 10.00
CA GLU A 161 -15.49 17.69 10.68
C GLU A 161 -14.71 16.72 11.58
N ARG A 162 -15.39 15.83 12.31
CA ARG A 162 -14.73 14.82 13.15
C ARG A 162 -13.84 13.87 12.34
N LEU A 163 -14.32 13.44 11.16
CA LEU A 163 -13.53 12.60 10.27
C LEU A 163 -12.30 13.33 9.72
N ALA A 164 -12.44 14.60 9.34
CA ALA A 164 -11.30 15.41 8.89
C ALA A 164 -10.29 15.69 10.02
N GLU A 165 -10.76 15.95 11.24
CA GLU A 165 -9.92 16.10 12.44
C GLU A 165 -9.07 14.85 12.68
N LEU A 166 -9.65 13.65 12.55
CA LEU A 166 -8.95 12.37 12.71
C LEU A 166 -7.86 12.17 11.64
N ALA A 167 -8.18 12.42 10.37
CA ALA A 167 -7.22 12.31 9.27
C ALA A 167 -6.01 13.23 9.48
N ALA A 168 -6.26 14.50 9.81
CA ALA A 168 -5.20 15.47 10.07
C ALA A 168 -4.34 15.12 11.29
N ALA A 169 -4.96 14.66 12.38
CA ALA A 169 -4.26 14.37 13.63
C ALA A 169 -3.40 13.09 13.57
N LEU A 170 -3.91 12.07 12.89
CA LEU A 170 -3.24 10.77 12.71
C LEU A 170 -2.32 10.75 11.50
N GLY A 171 -2.47 11.70 10.57
CA GLY A 171 -1.56 11.93 9.45
C GLY A 171 -1.80 11.01 8.27
N PHE A 172 -3.06 10.68 7.96
CA PHE A 172 -3.45 9.99 6.71
C PHE A 172 -4.29 10.89 5.81
N ASP A 173 -4.50 10.50 4.56
CA ASP A 173 -4.85 11.39 3.46
C ASP A 173 -6.35 11.47 3.14
N GLY A 174 -7.24 10.85 3.92
CA GLY A 174 -8.68 11.01 3.77
C GLY A 174 -9.48 9.72 3.83
N TRP A 175 -10.57 9.63 3.07
CA TRP A 175 -11.66 8.70 3.35
C TRP A 175 -12.29 8.07 2.11
N LEU A 176 -12.48 6.75 2.17
CA LEU A 176 -13.52 6.06 1.40
C LEU A 176 -14.84 6.15 2.18
N ILE A 177 -15.90 6.64 1.55
CA ILE A 177 -17.25 6.71 2.11
C ILE A 177 -18.09 5.61 1.48
N ASN A 178 -18.48 4.62 2.28
CA ASN A 178 -19.28 3.49 1.83
C ASN A 178 -20.60 3.37 2.62
N ILE A 179 -21.73 3.69 1.99
CA ILE A 179 -23.05 3.64 2.64
C ILE A 179 -23.78 2.40 2.11
N GLU A 180 -23.68 1.27 2.79
CA GLU A 180 -24.27 -0.03 2.40
C GLU A 180 -25.62 -0.29 3.10
N ASN A 181 -26.46 0.75 3.13
CA ASN A 181 -27.82 0.67 3.66
C ASN A 181 -28.73 1.70 2.97
N VAL A 182 -30.04 1.45 2.97
CA VAL A 182 -31.00 2.45 2.47
C VAL A 182 -31.00 3.71 3.33
N ILE A 183 -31.30 4.84 2.71
CA ILE A 183 -31.42 6.17 3.34
C ILE A 183 -32.82 6.69 3.06
N ASP A 184 -33.48 7.25 4.07
CA ASP A 184 -34.78 7.88 3.87
C ASP A 184 -34.59 9.10 2.94
N GLU A 185 -35.40 9.23 1.89
CA GLU A 185 -35.24 10.24 0.83
C GLU A 185 -35.11 11.67 1.37
N VAL A 186 -35.83 11.98 2.46
CA VAL A 186 -35.78 13.27 3.17
C VAL A 186 -34.39 13.61 3.74
N GLN A 187 -33.53 12.61 3.94
CA GLN A 187 -32.18 12.76 4.48
C GLN A 187 -31.10 12.87 3.39
N ILE A 188 -31.42 12.61 2.12
CA ILE A 188 -30.48 12.71 1.01
C ILE A 188 -29.83 14.10 0.91
N PRO A 189 -30.56 15.22 1.06
CA PRO A 189 -29.91 16.54 1.09
C PRO A 189 -28.83 16.67 2.17
N ASN A 190 -29.03 16.06 3.34
CA ASN A 190 -28.04 16.08 4.42
C ASN A 190 -26.86 15.14 4.11
N LEU A 191 -27.06 14.06 3.37
CA LEU A 191 -25.98 13.17 2.92
C LEU A 191 -25.09 13.89 1.90
N MET A 192 -25.69 14.61 0.97
CA MET A 192 -24.98 15.48 0.03
C MET A 192 -24.18 16.56 0.78
N VAL A 193 -24.75 17.14 1.85
CA VAL A 193 -24.01 18.07 2.72
C VAL A 193 -22.84 17.38 3.43
N PHE A 194 -23.04 16.18 3.98
CA PHE A 194 -21.98 15.42 4.64
C PHE A 194 -20.79 15.21 3.70
N VAL A 195 -21.02 14.68 2.50
CA VAL A 195 -19.97 14.38 1.53
C VAL A 195 -19.27 15.66 1.03
N SER A 196 -20.04 16.69 0.64
CA SER A 196 -19.48 17.95 0.14
C SER A 196 -18.71 18.72 1.22
N HIS A 197 -19.22 18.75 2.45
CA HIS A 197 -18.55 19.40 3.58
C HIS A 197 -17.30 18.65 3.97
N LEU A 198 -17.35 17.31 4.07
CA LEU A 198 -16.19 16.47 4.34
C LEU A 198 -15.08 16.72 3.33
N THR A 199 -15.39 16.73 2.04
CA THR A 199 -14.43 17.03 0.96
C THR A 199 -13.77 18.38 1.19
N LYS A 200 -14.56 19.42 1.45
CA LYS A 200 -14.06 20.78 1.69
C LYS A 200 -13.15 20.87 2.93
N VAL A 201 -13.57 20.29 4.07
CA VAL A 201 -12.79 20.35 5.31
C VAL A 201 -11.55 19.47 5.24
N MET A 202 -11.60 18.36 4.50
CA MET A 202 -10.45 17.51 4.21
C MET A 202 -9.39 18.29 3.43
N HIS A 203 -9.72 18.93 2.32
CA HIS A 203 -8.75 19.74 1.55
C HIS A 203 -8.14 20.89 2.35
N SER A 204 -8.91 21.45 3.29
CA SER A 204 -8.45 22.53 4.16
C SER A 204 -7.50 22.03 5.26
N SER A 205 -7.76 20.84 5.81
CA SER A 205 -7.02 20.27 6.96
C SER A 205 -5.83 19.42 6.52
N VAL A 206 -5.94 18.76 5.38
CA VAL A 206 -4.96 17.87 4.77
C VAL A 206 -4.84 18.24 3.29
N PRO A 207 -3.92 19.16 2.92
CA PRO A 207 -3.71 19.55 1.53
C PRO A 207 -3.42 18.34 0.64
N GLY A 208 -4.22 18.20 -0.43
CA GLY A 208 -4.15 17.04 -1.31
C GLY A 208 -4.88 15.79 -0.80
N GLY A 209 -5.60 15.89 0.33
CA GLY A 209 -6.44 14.80 0.83
C GLY A 209 -7.58 14.44 -0.12
N LEU A 210 -8.15 13.25 0.05
CA LEU A 210 -9.15 12.67 -0.84
C LEU A 210 -10.40 12.21 -0.09
N VAL A 211 -11.56 12.46 -0.68
CA VAL A 211 -12.82 11.82 -0.31
C VAL A 211 -13.34 11.07 -1.53
N ILE A 212 -13.42 9.74 -1.41
CA ILE A 212 -13.88 8.86 -2.49
C ILE A 212 -15.23 8.28 -2.08
N TRP A 213 -16.23 8.44 -2.93
CA TRP A 213 -17.56 7.84 -2.74
C TRP A 213 -17.58 6.41 -3.29
N TYR A 214 -18.12 5.44 -2.56
CA TYR A 214 -18.41 4.12 -3.13
C TYR A 214 -19.77 4.13 -3.82
N ASP A 215 -19.90 3.48 -4.98
CA ASP A 215 -21.15 3.37 -5.74
C ASP A 215 -22.20 2.53 -5.00
N SER A 216 -22.83 3.10 -3.97
CA SER A 216 -23.79 2.39 -3.13
C SER A 216 -25.21 2.96 -3.20
N VAL A 217 -25.55 3.95 -2.35
CA VAL A 217 -26.88 4.57 -2.35
C VAL A 217 -27.01 5.55 -3.50
N THR A 218 -28.16 5.54 -4.14
CA THR A 218 -28.50 6.51 -5.18
C THR A 218 -29.00 7.81 -4.56
N VAL A 219 -29.15 8.84 -5.40
CA VAL A 219 -29.83 10.10 -5.03
C VAL A 219 -31.29 9.94 -4.59
N ASP A 220 -31.89 8.77 -4.80
CA ASP A 220 -33.24 8.46 -4.30
C ASP A 220 -33.21 7.71 -2.94
N GLY A 221 -32.02 7.54 -2.35
CA GLY A 221 -31.79 6.84 -1.08
C GLY A 221 -31.90 5.32 -1.12
N GLN A 222 -32.00 4.74 -2.32
CA GLN A 222 -31.99 3.29 -2.48
C GLN A 222 -30.56 2.78 -2.52
N LEU A 223 -30.26 1.71 -1.77
CA LEU A 223 -29.02 0.96 -1.93
C LEU A 223 -29.10 0.17 -3.24
N ALA A 224 -28.45 0.70 -4.29
CA ALA A 224 -28.52 0.13 -5.63
C ALA A 224 -27.24 0.49 -6.40
N TRP A 225 -26.23 -0.39 -6.29
CA TRP A 225 -24.98 -0.30 -7.05
C TRP A 225 -25.29 -0.17 -8.55
N GLN A 226 -24.77 0.89 -9.18
CA GLN A 226 -25.03 1.17 -10.59
C GLN A 226 -24.02 0.48 -11.51
N ASP A 227 -22.87 0.08 -10.97
CA ASP A 227 -21.71 -0.50 -11.65
C ASP A 227 -21.07 0.42 -12.71
N GLN A 228 -21.58 1.65 -12.85
CA GLN A 228 -21.10 2.67 -13.77
C GLN A 228 -21.55 4.05 -13.26
N LEU A 229 -20.88 5.10 -13.75
CA LEU A 229 -21.31 6.46 -13.45
C LEU A 229 -22.63 6.73 -14.21
N THR A 230 -23.68 7.12 -13.49
CA THR A 230 -24.99 7.46 -14.05
C THR A 230 -25.57 8.69 -13.35
N GLU A 231 -26.69 9.20 -13.82
CA GLU A 231 -27.42 10.28 -13.14
C GLU A 231 -27.82 9.94 -11.68
N LYS A 232 -27.81 8.65 -11.31
CA LYS A 232 -28.19 8.19 -9.97
C LYS A 232 -27.07 8.27 -8.93
N ASN A 233 -25.81 8.31 -9.34
CA ASN A 233 -24.65 8.42 -8.45
C ASN A 233 -23.71 9.60 -8.80
N LYS A 234 -23.82 10.17 -10.01
CA LYS A 234 -23.03 11.32 -10.46
C LYS A 234 -23.13 12.54 -9.53
N PRO A 235 -24.28 12.86 -8.92
CA PRO A 235 -24.32 13.98 -7.98
C PRO A 235 -23.37 13.81 -6.78
N PHE A 236 -23.14 12.59 -6.28
CA PHE A 236 -22.14 12.34 -5.24
C PHE A 236 -20.71 12.48 -5.78
N PHE A 237 -20.44 11.95 -6.98
CA PHE A 237 -19.15 12.10 -7.66
C PHE A 237 -18.76 13.57 -7.88
N ASP A 238 -19.73 14.43 -8.24
CA ASP A 238 -19.50 15.84 -8.54
C ASP A 238 -19.08 16.67 -7.32
N ILE A 239 -19.36 16.19 -6.10
CA ILE A 239 -19.10 16.90 -4.84
C ILE A 239 -17.94 16.33 -4.01
N CYS A 240 -17.25 15.31 -4.51
CA CYS A 240 -16.08 14.70 -3.88
C CYS A 240 -14.95 14.46 -4.90
N ASP A 241 -13.84 13.85 -4.46
CA ASP A 241 -12.62 13.72 -5.26
C ASP A 241 -12.66 12.56 -6.25
N GLY A 242 -13.59 11.63 -6.11
CA GLY A 242 -13.78 10.55 -7.05
C GLY A 242 -14.77 9.52 -6.57
N ILE A 243 -14.99 8.52 -7.40
CA ILE A 243 -15.98 7.48 -7.15
C ILE A 243 -15.40 6.10 -7.43
N PHE A 244 -15.58 5.19 -6.49
CA PHE A 244 -15.25 3.79 -6.59
C PHE A 244 -16.53 3.04 -7.00
N MET A 245 -16.59 2.65 -8.28
CA MET A 245 -17.69 1.84 -8.83
C MET A 245 -17.67 0.42 -8.27
N ASN A 246 -18.86 -0.11 -7.99
CA ASN A 246 -19.02 -1.51 -7.62
C ASN A 246 -18.46 -2.45 -8.71
N TYR A 247 -18.07 -3.67 -8.31
CA TYR A 247 -17.23 -4.54 -9.13
C TYR A 247 -18.00 -5.41 -10.16
N THR A 248 -19.33 -5.39 -10.21
CA THR A 248 -20.13 -6.24 -11.13
C THR A 248 -20.40 -5.62 -12.51
N TRP A 249 -19.57 -4.67 -12.93
CA TRP A 249 -19.71 -3.94 -14.18
C TRP A 249 -19.49 -4.78 -15.44
N LYS A 250 -20.00 -4.28 -16.57
CA LYS A 250 -19.92 -4.93 -17.90
C LYS A 250 -18.91 -4.24 -18.81
N GLU A 251 -18.50 -4.92 -19.87
CA GLU A 251 -17.44 -4.46 -20.78
C GLU A 251 -17.57 -3.01 -21.28
N ASN A 252 -18.79 -2.54 -21.56
CA ASN A 252 -19.03 -1.18 -22.07
C ASN A 252 -19.15 -0.10 -20.98
N TYR A 253 -19.26 -0.48 -19.71
CA TYR A 253 -19.53 0.44 -18.59
C TYR A 253 -18.36 1.37 -18.26
N PRO A 254 -17.08 0.92 -18.29
CA PRO A 254 -15.94 1.82 -18.09
C PRO A 254 -15.92 2.98 -19.10
N LYS A 255 -16.12 2.67 -20.39
CA LYS A 255 -16.15 3.68 -21.46
C LYS A 255 -17.33 4.64 -21.29
N ALA A 256 -18.53 4.13 -21.01
CA ALA A 256 -19.71 4.96 -20.76
C ALA A 256 -19.51 5.89 -19.55
N SER A 257 -18.87 5.38 -18.49
CA SER A 257 -18.55 6.19 -17.30
C SER A 257 -17.54 7.28 -17.62
N ALA A 258 -16.53 6.98 -18.45
CA ALA A 258 -15.55 7.97 -18.91
C ALA A 258 -16.22 9.10 -19.71
N GLU A 259 -17.16 8.77 -20.59
CA GLU A 259 -17.92 9.73 -21.39
C GLU A 259 -18.76 10.66 -20.51
N ILE A 260 -19.41 10.13 -19.46
CA ILE A 260 -20.20 10.91 -18.50
C ILE A 260 -19.31 11.77 -17.59
N ALA A 261 -18.14 11.26 -17.18
CA ALA A 261 -17.20 11.96 -16.31
C ALA A 261 -16.43 13.09 -17.03
N GLY A 262 -16.30 13.00 -18.35
CA GLY A 262 -15.59 13.99 -19.18
C GLY A 262 -14.12 14.13 -18.76
N ASP A 263 -13.72 15.34 -18.37
CA ASP A 263 -12.35 15.63 -17.91
C ASP A 263 -12.02 14.93 -16.58
N ARG A 264 -13.03 14.52 -15.82
CA ARG A 264 -12.85 13.82 -14.54
C ARG A 264 -12.83 12.29 -14.64
N LYS A 265 -12.58 11.74 -15.83
CA LYS A 265 -12.60 10.28 -16.07
C LYS A 265 -11.56 9.50 -15.25
N HIS A 266 -10.48 10.13 -14.79
CA HIS A 266 -9.49 9.47 -13.93
C HIS A 266 -9.87 9.48 -12.44
N GLU A 267 -10.92 10.19 -12.08
CA GLU A 267 -11.56 10.14 -10.76
C GLU A 267 -12.64 9.04 -10.69
N VAL A 268 -12.92 8.34 -11.79
CA VAL A 268 -13.76 7.13 -11.81
C VAL A 268 -12.88 5.90 -11.67
N TYR A 269 -12.98 5.21 -10.54
CA TYR A 269 -12.26 3.99 -10.23
C TYR A 269 -13.19 2.78 -10.38
N MET A 270 -13.00 1.98 -11.43
CA MET A 270 -13.81 0.78 -11.66
C MET A 270 -13.34 -0.37 -10.76
N GLY A 271 -14.25 -0.95 -9.97
CA GLY A 271 -13.94 -1.97 -8.97
C GLY A 271 -13.53 -3.33 -9.56
N ILE A 272 -12.55 -3.98 -8.95
CA ILE A 272 -12.13 -5.36 -9.29
C ILE A 272 -12.06 -6.14 -7.98
N ASP A 273 -13.02 -7.03 -7.75
CA ASP A 273 -12.98 -7.93 -6.59
C ASP A 273 -12.03 -9.10 -6.84
N VAL A 274 -10.90 -9.12 -6.14
CA VAL A 274 -9.88 -10.17 -6.34
C VAL A 274 -10.37 -11.55 -5.91
N PHE A 275 -11.38 -11.66 -5.04
CA PHE A 275 -11.99 -12.96 -4.73
C PHE A 275 -12.82 -13.53 -5.89
N GLY A 276 -13.17 -12.71 -6.89
CA GLY A 276 -13.86 -13.18 -8.09
C GLY A 276 -15.40 -13.15 -8.00
N ARG A 277 -16.00 -12.44 -7.05
CA ARG A 277 -17.46 -12.47 -6.82
C ARG A 277 -18.21 -11.60 -7.83
N GLY A 278 -18.37 -12.12 -9.05
CA GLY A 278 -19.10 -11.46 -10.13
C GLY A 278 -18.33 -10.34 -10.83
N THR A 279 -17.05 -10.15 -10.50
CA THR A 279 -16.20 -9.15 -11.16
C THR A 279 -15.93 -9.51 -12.62
N TYR A 280 -15.82 -8.48 -13.47
CA TYR A 280 -15.38 -8.67 -14.85
C TYR A 280 -14.00 -9.35 -14.87
N GLY A 281 -13.80 -10.31 -15.80
CA GLY A 281 -12.56 -11.08 -15.90
C GLY A 281 -12.36 -12.14 -14.81
N GLY A 282 -13.21 -12.23 -13.78
CA GLY A 282 -13.22 -13.32 -12.78
C GLY A 282 -12.31 -13.14 -11.57
N GLY A 283 -11.56 -12.04 -11.45
CA GLY A 283 -10.70 -11.77 -10.29
C GLY A 283 -9.51 -12.74 -10.20
N GLN A 284 -9.02 -13.03 -9.00
CA GLN A 284 -8.00 -14.04 -8.72
C GLN A 284 -6.79 -13.91 -9.67
N TRP A 285 -6.34 -15.02 -10.27
CA TRP A 285 -5.25 -15.06 -11.26
C TRP A 285 -5.58 -14.44 -12.62
N THR A 286 -6.80 -13.95 -12.83
CA THR A 286 -7.26 -13.32 -14.07
C THR A 286 -7.69 -11.86 -13.86
N ALA A 287 -7.36 -11.26 -12.70
CA ALA A 287 -7.67 -9.86 -12.38
C ALA A 287 -7.11 -8.87 -13.42
N ASN A 288 -6.03 -9.23 -14.12
CA ASN A 288 -5.44 -8.44 -15.19
C ASN A 288 -6.36 -8.24 -16.41
N VAL A 289 -7.30 -9.15 -16.66
CA VAL A 289 -8.27 -9.01 -17.76
C VAL A 289 -9.13 -7.75 -17.57
N ALA A 290 -9.56 -7.49 -16.33
CA ALA A 290 -10.24 -6.24 -16.01
C ALA A 290 -9.29 -5.04 -16.14
N LEU A 291 -8.07 -5.12 -15.59
CA LEU A 291 -7.09 -4.03 -15.67
C LEU A 291 -6.78 -3.60 -17.11
N ASP A 292 -6.60 -4.55 -18.03
CA ASP A 292 -6.32 -4.29 -19.45
C ASP A 292 -7.47 -3.50 -20.11
N LEU A 293 -8.71 -3.90 -19.83
CA LEU A 293 -9.90 -3.22 -20.34
C LEU A 293 -10.04 -1.81 -19.75
N LEU A 294 -9.82 -1.65 -18.44
CA LEU A 294 -9.88 -0.35 -17.78
C LEU A 294 -8.80 0.60 -18.30
N LYS A 295 -7.59 0.09 -18.51
CA LYS A 295 -6.47 0.84 -19.06
C LYS A 295 -6.77 1.33 -20.48
N SER A 296 -7.30 0.46 -21.33
CA SER A 296 -7.70 0.82 -22.69
C SER A 296 -8.90 1.76 -22.75
N SER A 297 -9.78 1.72 -21.74
CA SER A 297 -10.92 2.64 -21.57
C SER A 297 -10.53 4.00 -20.96
N ASN A 298 -9.26 4.19 -20.59
CA ASN A 298 -8.73 5.44 -20.04
C ASN A 298 -9.47 5.95 -18.79
N VAL A 299 -9.88 5.02 -17.92
CA VAL A 299 -10.41 5.28 -16.57
C VAL A 299 -9.45 4.72 -15.51
N SER A 300 -9.73 4.98 -14.24
CA SER A 300 -8.95 4.43 -13.13
C SER A 300 -9.50 3.06 -12.68
N ALA A 301 -8.69 2.31 -11.94
CA ALA A 301 -9.05 1.00 -11.41
C ALA A 301 -9.00 1.00 -9.88
N ALA A 302 -9.92 0.28 -9.25
CA ALA A 302 -9.91 0.02 -7.81
C ALA A 302 -9.83 -1.50 -7.57
N ILE A 303 -8.68 -1.98 -7.11
CA ILE A 303 -8.50 -3.39 -6.71
C ILE A 303 -9.04 -3.55 -5.30
N PHE A 304 -10.01 -4.44 -5.12
CA PHE A 304 -10.62 -4.78 -3.84
C PHE A 304 -10.16 -6.16 -3.36
N ALA A 305 -9.78 -6.24 -2.09
CA ALA A 305 -9.42 -7.48 -1.39
C ALA A 305 -8.24 -8.28 -2.02
N PRO A 306 -7.10 -7.66 -2.41
CA PRO A 306 -5.91 -8.39 -2.87
C PRO A 306 -5.30 -9.29 -1.79
N GLY A 307 -5.72 -9.13 -0.52
CA GLY A 307 -5.46 -10.06 0.57
C GLY A 307 -5.79 -11.51 0.22
N TRP A 308 -6.67 -11.76 -0.76
CA TRP A 308 -6.95 -13.07 -1.34
C TRP A 308 -5.73 -13.98 -1.49
N VAL A 309 -4.60 -13.46 -2.00
CA VAL A 309 -3.37 -14.26 -2.19
C VAL A 309 -2.89 -14.88 -0.88
N TYR A 310 -2.92 -14.10 0.19
CA TYR A 310 -2.53 -14.51 1.53
C TYR A 310 -3.62 -15.33 2.21
N GLU A 311 -4.88 -14.88 2.13
CA GLU A 311 -6.00 -15.49 2.83
C GLU A 311 -6.34 -16.89 2.33
N THR A 312 -6.07 -17.16 1.07
CA THR A 312 -6.30 -18.46 0.43
C THR A 312 -5.04 -19.30 0.29
N GLU A 313 -3.93 -18.87 0.91
CA GLU A 313 -2.66 -19.60 0.96
C GLU A 313 -2.18 -20.05 -0.44
N GLN A 314 -2.21 -19.12 -1.39
CA GLN A 314 -1.88 -19.44 -2.78
C GLN A 314 -0.47 -20.05 -2.90
N PRO A 315 -0.31 -21.16 -3.64
CA PRO A 315 0.95 -21.89 -3.72
C PRO A 315 1.98 -21.15 -4.59
N PRO A 316 3.29 -21.47 -4.45
CA PRO A 316 3.87 -22.40 -3.47
C PRO A 316 4.02 -21.79 -2.07
N ASP A 317 4.05 -20.46 -1.98
CA ASP A 317 4.19 -19.68 -0.76
C ASP A 317 3.72 -18.25 -1.02
N PHE A 318 3.46 -17.49 0.05
CA PHE A 318 2.95 -16.13 -0.03
C PHE A 318 3.85 -15.17 -0.83
N TYR A 319 5.18 -15.25 -0.69
CA TYR A 319 6.09 -14.34 -1.39
C TYR A 319 6.06 -14.59 -2.89
N THR A 320 6.16 -15.85 -3.30
CA THR A 320 6.11 -16.24 -4.71
C THR A 320 4.75 -15.92 -5.33
N ALA A 321 3.66 -16.27 -4.64
CA ALA A 321 2.32 -16.01 -5.13
C ALA A 321 2.01 -14.51 -5.21
N GLN A 322 2.44 -13.71 -4.22
CA GLN A 322 2.27 -12.26 -4.23
C GLN A 322 3.03 -11.63 -5.40
N ASN A 323 4.31 -11.95 -5.56
CA ASN A 323 5.12 -11.44 -6.68
C ASN A 323 4.50 -11.82 -8.03
N LYS A 324 4.01 -13.05 -8.17
CA LYS A 324 3.32 -13.50 -9.37
C LYS A 324 2.07 -12.67 -9.63
N TRP A 325 1.23 -12.49 -8.62
CA TRP A 325 -0.05 -11.81 -8.77
C TRP A 325 0.15 -10.32 -9.10
N TRP A 326 1.02 -9.62 -8.38
CA TRP A 326 1.35 -8.22 -8.69
C TRP A 326 2.08 -8.07 -10.02
N SER A 327 2.80 -9.07 -10.52
CA SER A 327 3.35 -9.02 -11.88
C SER A 327 2.26 -8.98 -12.96
N LEU A 328 1.07 -9.53 -12.69
CA LEU A 328 -0.07 -9.40 -13.60
C LEU A 328 -0.55 -7.95 -13.62
N VAL A 329 -0.61 -7.31 -12.45
CA VAL A 329 -0.94 -5.89 -12.31
C VAL A 329 0.11 -5.01 -12.99
N GLU A 330 1.40 -5.28 -12.79
CA GLU A 330 2.49 -4.53 -13.42
C GLU A 330 2.41 -4.60 -14.96
N LYS A 331 2.19 -5.80 -15.53
CA LYS A 331 2.11 -6.00 -16.98
C LYS A 331 0.93 -5.25 -17.61
N SER A 332 -0.20 -5.18 -16.91
CA SER A 332 -1.41 -4.51 -17.40
C SER A 332 -1.43 -3.01 -17.15
N TRP A 333 -1.04 -2.58 -15.94
CA TRP A 333 -1.22 -1.21 -15.49
C TRP A 333 0.04 -0.35 -15.62
N GLY A 334 1.21 -0.98 -15.46
CA GLY A 334 2.53 -0.35 -15.42
C GLY A 334 2.90 0.25 -14.07
N ILE A 335 4.16 0.67 -13.97
CA ILE A 335 4.74 1.33 -12.79
C ILE A 335 4.22 2.77 -12.68
N VAL A 336 3.67 3.14 -11.53
CA VAL A 336 3.12 4.49 -11.27
C VAL A 336 3.90 5.31 -10.23
N GLN A 337 4.67 4.64 -9.36
CA GLN A 337 5.66 5.31 -8.49
C GLN A 337 7.08 4.95 -8.91
N THR A 338 7.95 5.94 -8.87
CA THR A 338 9.37 5.76 -9.18
C THR A 338 10.22 6.35 -8.07
N TYR A 339 11.34 5.69 -7.74
CA TYR A 339 12.25 6.16 -6.72
C TYR A 339 13.67 5.61 -6.95
N PRO A 340 14.72 6.31 -6.45
CA PRO A 340 14.66 7.58 -5.71
C PRO A 340 14.35 8.82 -6.56
N GLN A 341 13.74 9.83 -5.92
CA GLN A 341 13.50 11.15 -6.52
C GLN A 341 14.24 12.29 -5.79
N VAL A 342 14.81 11.99 -4.63
CA VAL A 342 15.66 12.90 -3.84
C VAL A 342 16.82 12.12 -3.22
N LEU A 343 17.92 12.81 -2.94
CA LEU A 343 19.05 12.30 -2.15
C LEU A 343 19.03 12.94 -0.74
N PRO A 344 19.54 12.24 0.30
CA PRO A 344 20.10 10.90 0.25
C PRO A 344 19.03 9.81 0.02
N PHE A 345 19.44 8.72 -0.64
CA PHE A 345 18.61 7.53 -0.82
C PHE A 345 19.22 6.36 -0.06
N TYR A 346 18.37 5.61 0.65
CA TYR A 346 18.74 4.45 1.43
C TYR A 346 17.69 3.35 1.27
N SER A 347 18.14 2.11 1.11
CA SER A 347 17.33 0.92 1.31
C SER A 347 18.22 -0.22 1.81
N ASP A 348 17.75 -0.92 2.82
CA ASP A 348 18.28 -2.21 3.29
C ASP A 348 17.41 -3.39 2.83
N PHE A 349 16.43 -3.13 1.96
CA PHE A 349 15.47 -4.11 1.44
C PHE A 349 14.65 -4.83 2.51
N ASN A 350 14.52 -4.24 3.71
CA ASN A 350 13.71 -4.81 4.78
C ASN A 350 12.23 -4.86 4.37
N PRO A 351 11.56 -6.02 4.30
CA PRO A 351 10.15 -6.12 3.90
C PRO A 351 9.17 -5.69 5.00
N GLY A 352 9.66 -5.33 6.20
CA GLY A 352 8.82 -4.99 7.35
C GLY A 352 8.44 -6.19 8.22
N LEU A 353 9.09 -7.33 7.97
CA LEU A 353 9.00 -8.54 8.77
C LEU A 353 10.31 -9.35 8.63
N GLY A 354 10.55 -10.29 9.53
CA GLY A 354 11.69 -11.19 9.40
C GLY A 354 11.82 -12.19 10.55
N SER A 355 12.70 -13.17 10.37
CA SER A 355 13.06 -14.17 11.40
C SER A 355 14.21 -13.71 12.31
N HIS A 356 14.85 -12.59 11.99
CA HIS A 356 15.94 -12.00 12.77
C HIS A 356 16.02 -10.48 12.55
N ILE A 357 16.85 -9.83 13.34
CA ILE A 357 17.25 -8.43 13.15
C ILE A 357 18.78 -8.37 13.14
N SER A 358 19.35 -7.69 12.15
CA SER A 358 20.80 -7.45 12.03
C SER A 358 21.14 -5.96 12.04
N LEU A 359 22.37 -5.64 12.45
CA LEU A 359 22.96 -4.32 12.35
C LEU A 359 24.44 -4.45 12.00
N GLY A 360 24.88 -3.84 10.89
CA GLY A 360 26.26 -3.95 10.42
C GLY A 360 26.69 -5.40 10.13
N GLY A 361 25.74 -6.24 9.72
CA GLY A 361 25.90 -7.68 9.47
C GLY A 361 25.99 -8.53 10.74
N ARG A 362 25.95 -7.94 11.94
CA ARG A 362 25.86 -8.69 13.19
C ARG A 362 24.39 -8.93 13.53
N LYS A 363 24.03 -10.19 13.76
CA LYS A 363 22.69 -10.55 14.22
C LYS A 363 22.49 -10.05 15.66
N LEU A 364 21.47 -9.21 15.87
CA LEU A 364 21.08 -8.63 17.16
C LEU A 364 20.00 -9.45 17.87
N SER A 365 19.08 -10.03 17.10
CA SER A 365 17.97 -10.85 17.61
C SER A 365 17.65 -11.98 16.63
N GLU A 366 17.25 -13.14 17.17
CA GLU A 366 16.71 -14.29 16.42
C GLU A 366 15.19 -14.43 16.61
N ALA A 367 14.55 -13.46 17.27
CA ALA A 367 13.11 -13.47 17.43
C ALA A 367 12.43 -13.09 16.12
N PRO A 368 11.35 -13.82 15.72
CA PRO A 368 10.50 -13.39 14.63
C PRO A 368 9.84 -12.05 14.96
N TRP A 369 9.61 -11.23 13.94
CA TRP A 369 8.99 -9.93 14.10
C TRP A 369 8.24 -9.49 12.84
N TYR A 370 7.20 -8.68 13.06
CA TYR A 370 6.42 -8.00 12.03
C TYR A 370 6.16 -6.58 12.47
N ASN A 371 6.58 -5.63 11.66
CA ASN A 371 6.26 -4.22 11.76
C ASN A 371 6.48 -3.57 10.39
N ILE A 372 5.42 -3.48 9.59
CA ILE A 372 5.52 -2.92 8.24
C ILE A 372 6.00 -1.48 8.23
N SER A 373 5.85 -0.71 9.33
CA SER A 373 6.46 0.63 9.46
C SER A 373 7.98 0.62 9.20
N CYS A 374 8.65 -0.50 9.48
CA CYS A 374 10.07 -0.73 9.25
C CYS A 374 10.40 -1.16 7.82
N GLN A 375 9.42 -1.29 6.93
CA GLN A 375 9.64 -1.66 5.54
C GLN A 375 10.38 -0.53 4.81
N SER A 376 11.57 -0.83 4.32
CA SER A 376 12.36 0.12 3.52
C SER A 376 11.78 0.25 2.11
N LEU A 377 12.32 1.18 1.32
CA LEU A 377 11.94 1.26 -0.10
C LEU A 377 12.25 -0.05 -0.83
N GLN A 378 11.20 -0.71 -1.33
CA GLN A 378 11.31 -2.04 -1.93
C GLN A 378 11.81 -1.97 -3.38
N PRO A 379 12.62 -2.93 -3.84
CA PRO A 379 13.13 -2.94 -5.20
C PRO A 379 12.03 -3.26 -6.22
N LEU A 380 12.16 -2.74 -7.44
CA LEU A 380 11.25 -2.96 -8.57
C LEU A 380 11.68 -4.21 -9.34
N LEU A 381 11.53 -5.37 -8.71
CA LEU A 381 11.97 -6.65 -9.25
C LEU A 381 10.95 -7.21 -10.24
N GLU A 382 11.39 -7.48 -11.46
CA GLU A 382 10.56 -8.14 -12.46
C GLU A 382 10.38 -9.63 -12.11
N PHE A 383 9.13 -10.06 -11.96
CA PHE A 383 8.80 -11.46 -11.76
C PHE A 383 8.90 -12.24 -13.08
N ASN A 384 9.85 -13.16 -13.15
CA ASN A 384 10.14 -13.97 -14.33
C ASN A 384 9.71 -15.43 -14.13
N GLU A 385 8.66 -15.88 -14.82
CA GLU A 385 8.29 -17.30 -14.91
C GLU A 385 8.99 -17.96 -16.12
N GLY A 386 9.62 -19.13 -15.91
CA GLY A 386 10.21 -19.95 -16.99
C GLY A 386 11.74 -19.98 -17.00
N LYS A 387 12.35 -20.50 -18.08
CA LYS A 387 13.77 -20.92 -18.20
C LYS A 387 14.84 -19.89 -17.75
N ASN A 388 14.52 -18.60 -17.66
CA ASN A 388 15.44 -17.59 -17.13
C ASN A 388 15.57 -17.64 -15.59
N SER A 389 14.57 -18.16 -14.87
CA SER A 389 14.66 -18.43 -13.43
C SER A 389 15.73 -19.48 -13.10
N ASP A 390 16.02 -20.39 -14.05
CA ASP A 390 17.10 -21.38 -13.92
C ASP A 390 18.50 -20.73 -13.96
N ILE A 391 18.61 -19.54 -14.56
CA ILE A 391 19.88 -18.79 -14.68
C ILE A 391 20.11 -17.95 -13.43
N MET A 392 19.14 -17.11 -13.07
CA MET A 392 19.21 -16.27 -11.88
C MET A 392 17.82 -15.87 -11.41
N GLN A 393 17.52 -16.13 -10.15
CA GLN A 393 16.36 -15.64 -9.43
C GLN A 393 16.79 -14.44 -8.57
N VAL A 394 16.00 -13.36 -8.61
CA VAL A 394 16.19 -12.18 -7.78
C VAL A 394 14.97 -11.99 -6.92
N THR A 395 15.13 -12.05 -5.61
CA THR A 395 14.03 -11.95 -4.64
C THR A 395 14.43 -11.08 -3.45
N VAL A 396 13.43 -10.44 -2.83
CA VAL A 396 13.58 -9.95 -1.45
C VAL A 396 13.35 -11.12 -0.52
N ASP A 397 14.25 -11.32 0.44
CA ASP A 397 14.24 -12.45 1.36
C ASP A 397 14.34 -11.95 2.81
N GLY A 398 13.30 -12.23 3.59
CA GLY A 398 13.21 -11.92 5.02
C GLY A 398 13.61 -13.08 5.95
N GLY A 399 13.96 -14.24 5.40
CA GLY A 399 14.39 -15.44 6.13
C GLY A 399 15.92 -15.61 6.17
N GLU A 400 16.64 -15.03 5.22
CA GLU A 400 18.08 -15.15 5.06
C GLU A 400 18.88 -14.03 5.74
N ALA A 401 20.18 -14.28 5.96
CA ALA A 401 21.05 -13.34 6.65
C ALA A 401 21.03 -11.94 6.00
N SER A 402 20.80 -10.91 6.82
CA SER A 402 20.74 -9.49 6.40
C SER A 402 21.93 -8.69 6.92
N TYR A 403 22.26 -7.57 6.26
CA TYR A 403 23.25 -6.63 6.76
C TYR A 403 22.65 -5.69 7.82
N ASN A 404 21.51 -5.08 7.50
CA ASN A 404 20.69 -4.30 8.42
C ASN A 404 19.23 -4.79 8.35
N GLY A 405 18.48 -4.66 9.44
CA GLY A 405 17.07 -5.05 9.48
C GLY A 405 16.88 -6.57 9.35
N GLY A 406 15.72 -6.99 8.86
CA GLY A 406 15.36 -8.41 8.71
C GLY A 406 15.44 -8.95 7.28
N GLY A 407 15.69 -8.10 6.28
CA GLY A 407 15.63 -8.46 4.87
C GLY A 407 16.92 -8.21 4.09
N ASN A 408 16.98 -8.77 2.89
CA ASN A 408 17.99 -8.49 1.88
C ASN A 408 17.40 -8.74 0.48
N VAL A 409 18.10 -8.25 -0.56
CA VAL A 409 17.89 -8.74 -1.93
C VAL A 409 18.90 -9.85 -2.22
N SER A 410 18.39 -11.00 -2.66
CA SER A 410 19.17 -12.20 -2.96
C SER A 410 19.19 -12.47 -4.47
N PHE A 411 20.37 -12.79 -4.99
CA PHE A 411 20.58 -13.26 -6.36
C PHE A 411 21.02 -14.73 -6.27
N ARG A 412 20.18 -15.66 -6.71
CA ARG A 412 20.42 -17.11 -6.61
C ARG A 412 20.25 -17.79 -7.97
N GLY A 413 21.26 -18.50 -8.42
CA GLY A 413 21.18 -19.22 -9.69
C GLY A 413 22.53 -19.73 -10.17
N LYS A 414 22.61 -20.07 -11.46
CA LYS A 414 23.80 -20.59 -12.11
C LYS A 414 24.22 -19.66 -13.25
N LEU A 415 25.35 -18.98 -13.06
CA LEU A 415 26.02 -18.23 -14.11
C LEU A 415 27.07 -19.09 -14.78
N LYS A 416 27.10 -19.08 -16.12
CA LYS A 416 28.22 -19.65 -16.88
C LYS A 416 29.48 -18.83 -16.62
N ARG A 417 30.66 -19.45 -16.81
CA ARG A 417 31.94 -18.74 -16.68
C ARG A 417 31.96 -17.51 -17.61
N ASN A 418 32.32 -16.35 -17.04
CA ASN A 418 32.34 -15.04 -17.73
C ASN A 418 30.97 -14.55 -18.23
N ALA A 419 29.86 -15.19 -17.85
CA ALA A 419 28.53 -14.65 -18.10
C ALA A 419 28.16 -13.61 -17.05
N HIS A 420 27.30 -12.68 -17.43
CA HIS A 420 26.79 -11.60 -16.59
C HIS A 420 25.27 -11.65 -16.57
N PHE A 421 24.71 -11.17 -15.47
CA PHE A 421 23.28 -11.00 -15.28
C PHE A 421 23.04 -9.64 -14.63
N THR A 422 22.00 -8.94 -15.08
CA THR A 422 21.64 -7.62 -14.57
C THR A 422 20.16 -7.62 -14.23
N ALA A 423 19.83 -7.08 -13.05
CA ALA A 423 18.45 -6.82 -12.65
C ALA A 423 18.32 -5.35 -12.25
N ARG A 424 17.23 -4.72 -12.68
CA ARG A 424 16.87 -3.36 -12.26
C ARG A 424 16.36 -3.43 -10.83
N LEU A 425 16.99 -2.70 -9.90
CA LEU A 425 16.51 -2.58 -8.52
C LEU A 425 15.61 -1.36 -8.32
N PHE A 426 15.95 -0.23 -8.96
CA PHE A 426 15.26 1.03 -8.77
C PHE A 426 15.15 1.79 -10.08
N LYS A 427 14.19 2.71 -10.18
CA LYS A 427 13.98 3.60 -11.32
C LYS A 427 14.06 5.05 -10.83
N PRO A 428 15.27 5.62 -10.74
CA PRO A 428 15.44 6.97 -10.21
C PRO A 428 14.87 8.02 -11.17
N GLN A 429 14.31 9.08 -10.60
CA GLN A 429 13.97 10.33 -11.30
C GLN A 429 14.67 11.48 -10.59
N LEU A 430 16.00 11.45 -10.61
CA LEU A 430 16.87 12.42 -9.96
C LEU A 430 17.43 13.41 -10.98
N GLN A 431 17.25 14.70 -10.72
CA GLN A 431 18.03 15.73 -11.38
C GLN A 431 19.32 15.90 -10.58
N LEU A 432 20.46 15.63 -11.22
CA LEU A 432 21.76 15.69 -10.56
C LEU A 432 22.37 17.08 -10.77
N SER A 433 22.88 17.66 -9.69
CA SER A 433 23.69 18.87 -9.74
C SER A 433 25.15 18.53 -9.97
N ALA A 434 26.02 19.53 -10.12
CA ALA A 434 27.47 19.34 -10.21
C ALA A 434 28.13 18.80 -8.92
N SER A 435 27.35 18.58 -7.85
CA SER A 435 27.86 18.04 -6.60
C SER A 435 28.23 16.56 -6.75
N PRO A 436 29.33 16.10 -6.13
CA PRO A 436 29.70 14.69 -6.14
C PRO A 436 28.61 13.87 -5.44
N ILE A 437 28.38 12.66 -5.96
CA ILE A 437 27.48 11.67 -5.37
C ILE A 437 28.37 10.61 -4.75
N SER A 438 28.07 10.23 -3.50
CA SER A 438 28.76 9.12 -2.84
C SER A 438 27.84 7.91 -2.78
N ILE A 439 28.36 6.76 -3.19
CA ILE A 439 27.60 5.51 -3.19
C ILE A 439 28.28 4.49 -2.28
N SER A 440 27.48 3.83 -1.44
CA SER A 440 27.92 2.72 -0.61
C SER A 440 26.91 1.58 -0.62
N PHE A 441 27.38 0.34 -0.63
CA PHE A 441 26.54 -0.84 -0.53
C PHE A 441 27.24 -1.98 0.21
N SER A 442 26.45 -2.86 0.81
CA SER A 442 26.93 -4.06 1.49
C SER A 442 26.49 -5.32 0.76
N VAL A 443 27.42 -6.24 0.50
CA VAL A 443 27.14 -7.50 -0.18
C VAL A 443 27.81 -8.67 0.53
N LYS A 444 27.17 -9.83 0.47
CA LYS A 444 27.76 -11.12 0.81
C LYS A 444 27.64 -12.02 -0.41
N SER A 445 28.76 -12.28 -1.07
CA SER A 445 28.81 -13.14 -2.27
C SER A 445 29.55 -14.44 -1.99
N ASP A 446 29.35 -15.43 -2.85
CA ASP A 446 30.25 -16.58 -2.90
C ASP A 446 31.61 -16.17 -3.52
N LYS A 447 32.67 -16.97 -3.30
CA LYS A 447 34.00 -16.66 -3.85
C LYS A 447 34.11 -16.80 -5.38
N ARG A 448 33.00 -17.13 -6.07
CA ARG A 448 32.97 -17.43 -7.52
C ARG A 448 32.18 -16.39 -8.30
N SER A 449 31.62 -15.39 -7.63
CA SER A 449 30.83 -14.32 -8.21
C SER A 449 31.26 -12.96 -7.63
N GLU A 450 31.17 -11.95 -8.47
CA GLU A 450 31.39 -10.55 -8.10
C GLU A 450 30.09 -9.79 -8.34
N LEU A 451 29.79 -8.84 -7.45
CA LEU A 451 28.61 -7.97 -7.56
C LEU A 451 29.06 -6.53 -7.76
N SER A 452 28.37 -5.84 -8.67
CA SER A 452 28.64 -4.45 -9.04
C SER A 452 27.32 -3.70 -9.17
N ILE A 453 27.35 -2.39 -8.93
CA ILE A 453 26.20 -1.52 -9.15
C ILE A 453 26.33 -0.88 -10.53
N LEU A 454 25.28 -0.99 -11.34
CA LEU A 454 25.18 -0.33 -12.63
C LEU A 454 24.26 0.89 -12.50
N LEU A 455 24.75 2.05 -12.91
CA LEU A 455 24.03 3.32 -12.89
C LEU A 455 23.84 3.83 -14.31
N HIS A 456 22.62 4.20 -14.66
CA HIS A 456 22.28 4.77 -15.96
C HIS A 456 21.95 6.26 -15.83
N PHE A 457 22.58 7.07 -16.66
CA PHE A 457 22.39 8.51 -16.75
C PHE A 457 21.92 8.84 -18.15
N SER A 458 20.93 9.72 -18.27
CA SER A 458 20.46 10.25 -19.55
C SER A 458 20.64 11.76 -19.58
N SER A 459 20.98 12.29 -20.76
CA SER A 459 20.93 13.74 -20.96
C SER A 459 19.47 14.23 -21.01
N PRO A 460 19.22 15.53 -20.76
CA PRO A 460 17.89 16.12 -20.92
C PRO A 460 17.32 16.02 -22.33
N SER A 461 18.18 15.90 -23.36
CA SER A 461 17.76 15.70 -24.75
C SER A 461 17.46 14.23 -25.09
N HIS A 462 17.67 13.29 -24.16
CA HIS A 462 17.48 11.83 -24.30
C HIS A 462 18.27 11.14 -25.42
N ASP A 463 19.06 11.87 -26.21
CA ASP A 463 19.88 11.32 -27.30
C ASP A 463 21.19 10.68 -26.81
N GLU A 464 21.66 11.00 -25.60
CA GLU A 464 22.87 10.41 -25.01
C GLU A 464 22.57 9.74 -23.67
N THR A 465 22.93 8.45 -23.58
CA THR A 465 22.92 7.69 -22.32
C THR A 465 24.34 7.29 -21.95
N LYS A 466 24.69 7.47 -20.67
CA LYS A 466 25.97 7.03 -20.10
C LYS A 466 25.70 6.03 -18.99
N SER A 467 26.51 4.98 -18.95
CA SER A 467 26.38 3.92 -17.95
C SER A 467 27.69 3.79 -17.17
N PHE A 468 27.59 3.81 -15.84
CA PHE A 468 28.72 3.68 -14.94
C PHE A 468 28.61 2.37 -14.17
N LEU A 469 29.69 1.60 -14.17
CA LEU A 469 29.75 0.32 -13.46
C LEU A 469 30.69 0.47 -12.26
N MET A 470 30.12 0.34 -11.07
CA MET A 470 30.84 0.45 -9.80
C MET A 470 31.48 -0.90 -9.47
N VAL A 471 32.80 -1.00 -9.61
CA VAL A 471 33.55 -2.26 -9.60
C VAL A 471 34.60 -2.31 -8.50
N GLN A 472 34.91 -3.51 -8.02
CA GLN A 472 35.91 -3.72 -6.97
C GLN A 472 37.35 -3.72 -7.50
N ASN A 473 37.56 -4.06 -8.78
CA ASN A 473 38.88 -4.23 -9.38
C ASN A 473 38.84 -3.89 -10.89
N GLU A 474 39.97 -3.42 -11.44
CA GLU A 474 40.12 -3.02 -12.85
C GLU A 474 39.94 -4.18 -13.85
N SER A 475 39.97 -5.43 -13.39
CA SER A 475 39.82 -6.62 -14.24
C SER A 475 38.45 -6.77 -14.91
N ILE A 476 37.44 -5.99 -14.49
CA ILE A 476 36.09 -5.97 -15.09
C ILE A 476 36.04 -5.19 -16.43
N ASN A 477 37.16 -4.66 -16.90
CA ASN A 477 37.33 -4.02 -18.23
C ASN A 477 36.85 -4.86 -19.45
N ARG A 478 36.43 -6.12 -19.25
CA ARG A 478 35.80 -6.95 -20.29
C ARG A 478 34.31 -6.64 -20.55
N PHE A 479 33.72 -5.65 -19.88
CA PHE A 479 32.32 -5.24 -20.09
C PHE A 479 32.08 -4.47 -21.42
N GLY A 480 33.07 -4.45 -22.32
CA GLY A 480 33.04 -3.74 -23.60
C GLY A 480 33.22 -2.23 -23.43
N ASP A 481 33.52 -1.51 -24.51
CA ASP A 481 33.77 -0.04 -24.54
C ASP A 481 32.57 0.83 -24.12
N MET A 482 31.52 0.24 -23.54
CA MET A 482 30.22 0.86 -23.24
C MET A 482 30.06 1.40 -21.80
N PHE A 483 30.99 1.12 -20.88
CA PHE A 483 30.84 1.48 -19.47
C PHE A 483 32.08 2.18 -18.91
N LEU A 484 31.86 3.20 -18.08
CA LEU A 484 32.92 3.85 -17.32
C LEU A 484 33.06 3.16 -15.95
N PRO A 485 34.19 2.48 -15.66
CA PRO A 485 34.41 1.84 -14.36
C PRO A 485 34.69 2.89 -13.28
N CYS A 486 34.06 2.74 -12.11
CA CYS A 486 34.41 3.49 -10.90
C CYS A 486 34.93 2.50 -9.84
N LEU A 487 36.15 2.72 -9.35
CA LEU A 487 36.81 1.83 -8.39
C LEU A 487 36.33 2.10 -6.97
N LEU A 488 35.93 1.03 -6.28
CA LEU A 488 35.41 1.07 -4.93
C LEU A 488 36.45 0.64 -3.90
N THR A 489 36.48 1.31 -2.75
CA THR A 489 37.16 0.79 -1.56
C THR A 489 36.29 -0.31 -0.95
N SER A 490 36.93 -1.42 -0.55
CA SER A 490 36.23 -2.60 -0.03
C SER A 490 36.72 -2.92 1.37
N LYS A 491 35.81 -3.01 2.34
CA LYS A 491 36.12 -3.38 3.72
C LYS A 491 35.29 -4.59 4.15
N GLN A 492 35.96 -5.68 4.48
CA GLN A 492 35.30 -6.86 5.03
C GLN A 492 34.96 -6.63 6.51
N THR A 493 33.74 -6.95 6.91
CA THR A 493 33.29 -6.94 8.30
C THR A 493 33.66 -8.24 9.01
N THR A 494 33.67 -8.21 10.34
CA THR A 494 33.86 -9.41 11.17
C THR A 494 32.76 -10.47 10.95
N SER A 495 31.61 -10.07 10.41
CA SER A 495 30.47 -10.92 10.05
C SER A 495 30.54 -11.49 8.63
N GLY A 496 31.62 -11.25 7.89
CA GLY A 496 31.83 -11.77 6.54
C GLY A 496 31.09 -11.03 5.44
N TRP A 497 30.48 -9.88 5.74
CA TRP A 497 29.94 -8.96 4.74
C TRP A 497 31.06 -8.10 4.19
N THR A 498 30.93 -7.67 2.94
CA THR A 498 31.83 -6.68 2.34
C THR A 498 31.07 -5.39 2.13
N VAL A 499 31.59 -4.30 2.68
CA VAL A 499 31.08 -2.94 2.45
C VAL A 499 31.94 -2.30 1.37
N HIS A 500 31.29 -1.83 0.32
CA HIS A 500 31.90 -1.06 -0.74
C HIS A 500 31.50 0.41 -0.63
N ALA A 501 32.46 1.30 -0.82
CA ALA A 501 32.23 2.74 -0.84
C ALA A 501 33.21 3.43 -1.80
N GLU A 502 32.77 4.52 -2.43
CA GLU A 502 33.71 5.44 -3.10
C GLU A 502 34.66 6.08 -2.06
N PRO A 503 35.95 6.25 -2.40
CA PRO A 503 36.98 6.79 -1.50
C PRO A 503 36.75 8.23 -1.04
#